data_AF-A0A956NJP7-F1
#
_entry.id   AF-A0A956NJP7-F1
#
_cell.length_a   1.000
_cell.length_b   1.000
_cell.length_c   1.000
_cell.angle_alpha   90.00
_cell.angle_beta   90.00
_cell.angle_gamma   90.00
#
_symmetry.space_group_name_H-M   'P 1'
#
loop_
_entity.id
_entity.type
_entity.pdbx_description
1 polymer ?
#
loop_
_entity_poly.entity_id
_entity_poly.type
_entity_poly.pdbx_seq_one_letter_code
_entity_poly.pdbx_strand_id
1 'polypeptide(L)'
;MADAPNPYFEQHRSFAKAQAHLVAKRLPKHVSMDDILAFAERGLWEASERFDPKRHNSFVTFAYYRIRGAIYDEVRRLSLVPRSALKAIAQLAAQDDYLENSVPAPRPGDPPAEQARQLSETIRGLGAVFLASQVRDDDGEERIDAVDENDP
;
A
#
# COMPACT_ATOMS: atom_id res chain seq x y z
N MET A 1 7.95 27.75 17.93
CA MET A 1 7.85 28.84 16.95
C MET A 1 6.88 28.36 15.89
N ALA A 2 5.61 28.77 15.96
CA ALA A 2 4.63 28.37 14.95
C ALA A 2 5.00 29.12 13.66
N ASP A 3 5.54 28.35 12.72
CA ASP A 3 6.03 28.85 11.44
C ASP A 3 4.87 29.51 10.68
N ALA A 4 5.11 30.68 10.09
CA ALA A 4 4.08 31.34 9.29
C ALA A 4 3.66 30.40 8.15
N PRO A 5 2.37 30.30 7.81
CA PRO A 5 1.91 29.38 6.77
C PRO A 5 2.66 29.68 5.46
N ASN A 6 3.41 28.68 4.97
CA ASN A 6 4.23 28.82 3.79
C ASN A 6 3.33 29.24 2.60
N PRO A 7 3.56 30.41 1.98
CA PRO A 7 2.68 30.93 0.94
C PRO A 7 2.60 30.00 -0.27
N TYR A 8 3.66 29.22 -0.55
CA TYR A 8 3.68 28.24 -1.63
C TYR A 8 2.71 27.09 -1.39
N PHE A 9 2.51 26.68 -0.14
CA PHE A 9 1.59 25.60 0.20
C PHE A 9 0.13 26.00 -0.06
N GLU A 10 -0.30 27.13 0.51
CA GLU A 10 -1.72 27.52 0.43
C GLU A 10 -2.15 27.88 -1.00
N GLN A 11 -1.27 28.56 -1.76
CA GLN A 11 -1.55 28.93 -3.16
C GLN A 11 -1.69 27.73 -4.10
N HIS A 12 -1.10 26.58 -3.75
CA HIS A 12 -1.03 25.42 -4.65
C HIS A 12 -1.81 24.20 -4.14
N ARG A 13 -2.64 24.34 -3.10
CA ARG A 13 -3.53 23.25 -2.62
C ARG A 13 -4.37 22.65 -3.75
N SER A 14 -4.98 23.49 -4.59
CA SER A 14 -5.78 23.02 -5.73
C SER A 14 -4.96 22.22 -6.74
N PHE A 15 -3.68 22.56 -6.92
CA PHE A 15 -2.76 21.81 -7.78
C PHE A 15 -2.48 20.41 -7.21
N ALA A 16 -2.21 20.30 -5.92
CA ALA A 16 -2.01 18.99 -5.27
C ALA A 16 -3.26 18.10 -5.37
N LYS A 17 -4.45 18.67 -5.15
CA LYS A 17 -5.72 17.95 -5.35
C LYS A 17 -5.87 17.47 -6.80
N ALA A 18 -5.54 18.29 -7.79
CA ALA A 18 -5.59 17.87 -9.19
C ALA A 18 -4.60 16.71 -9.48
N GLN A 19 -3.38 16.77 -8.95
CA GLN A 19 -2.40 15.69 -9.10
C GLN A 19 -2.88 14.39 -8.43
N ALA A 20 -3.47 14.47 -7.24
CA ALA A 20 -4.04 13.32 -6.54
C ALA A 20 -5.07 12.57 -7.41
N HIS A 21 -6.04 13.28 -7.99
CA HIS A 21 -7.05 12.68 -8.87
C HIS A 21 -6.44 12.04 -10.13
N LEU A 22 -5.36 12.61 -10.68
CA LEU A 22 -4.67 12.04 -11.84
C LEU A 22 -3.91 10.75 -11.48
N VAL A 23 -3.27 10.72 -10.31
CA VAL A 23 -2.54 9.55 -9.83
C VAL A 23 -3.50 8.43 -9.43
N ALA A 24 -4.64 8.75 -8.79
CA ALA A 24 -5.66 7.79 -8.38
C ALA A 24 -6.15 6.90 -9.54
N LYS A 25 -6.22 7.43 -10.77
CA LYS A 25 -6.58 6.65 -11.98
C LYS A 25 -5.62 5.50 -12.29
N ARG A 26 -4.39 5.56 -11.77
CA ARG A 26 -3.32 4.57 -11.98
C ARG A 26 -3.08 3.68 -10.76
N LEU A 27 -3.78 3.92 -9.64
CA LEU A 27 -3.62 3.17 -8.41
C LEU A 27 -4.68 2.06 -8.28
N PRO A 28 -4.42 1.02 -7.47
CA PRO A 28 -5.43 0.02 -7.15
C PRO A 28 -6.68 0.62 -6.51
N LYS A 29 -7.86 0.05 -6.81
CA LYS A 29 -9.15 0.52 -6.28
C LYS A 29 -9.32 0.39 -4.76
N HIS A 30 -8.43 -0.33 -4.08
CA HIS A 30 -8.49 -0.51 -2.62
C HIS A 30 -7.93 0.69 -1.84
N VAL A 31 -7.24 1.64 -2.51
CA VAL A 31 -6.73 2.85 -1.87
C VAL A 31 -7.82 3.92 -1.90
N SER A 32 -8.16 4.48 -0.73
CA SER A 32 -9.17 5.54 -0.64
C SER A 32 -8.70 6.82 -1.31
N MET A 33 -9.62 7.57 -1.92
CA MET A 33 -9.32 8.90 -2.45
C MET A 33 -8.85 9.86 -1.36
N ASP A 34 -9.42 9.76 -0.16
CA ASP A 34 -9.06 10.63 0.98
C ASP A 34 -7.61 10.41 1.41
N ASP A 35 -7.15 9.15 1.40
CA ASP A 35 -5.75 8.82 1.69
C ASP A 35 -4.81 9.40 0.63
N ILE A 36 -5.16 9.25 -0.66
CA ILE A 36 -4.39 9.79 -1.78
C ILE A 36 -4.30 11.33 -1.67
N LEU A 37 -5.40 12.00 -1.30
CA LEU A 37 -5.42 13.44 -1.08
C LEU A 37 -4.51 13.83 0.08
N ALA A 38 -4.54 13.10 1.21
CA ALA A 38 -3.67 13.35 2.34
C ALA A 38 -2.18 13.17 1.98
N PHE A 39 -1.83 12.14 1.21
CA PHE A 39 -0.46 11.94 0.72
C PHE A 39 -0.01 13.06 -0.22
N ALA A 40 -0.92 13.54 -1.08
CA ALA A 40 -0.65 14.65 -1.97
C ALA A 40 -0.41 15.96 -1.21
N GLU A 41 -1.22 16.25 -0.18
CA GLU A 41 -1.04 17.42 0.68
C GLU A 41 0.29 17.36 1.45
N ARG A 42 0.67 16.19 1.97
CA ARG A 42 1.97 15.98 2.61
C ARG A 42 3.13 16.25 1.65
N GLY A 43 3.05 15.71 0.43
CA GLY A 43 4.07 15.95 -0.60
C GLY A 43 4.16 17.41 -1.04
N LEU A 44 3.04 18.13 -1.07
CA LEU A 44 3.03 19.58 -1.33
C LEU A 44 3.69 20.35 -0.18
N TRP A 45 3.41 19.98 1.07
CA TRP A 45 4.01 20.61 2.24
C TRP A 45 5.54 20.46 2.22
N GLU A 46 6.05 19.26 2.01
CA GLU A 46 7.50 19.01 1.91
C GLU A 46 8.12 19.73 0.71
N ALA A 47 7.39 19.83 -0.41
CA ALA A 47 7.84 20.62 -1.56
C ALA A 47 7.95 22.11 -1.18
N SER A 48 7.00 22.63 -0.42
CA SER A 48 7.02 24.03 0.03
C SER A 48 8.19 24.32 0.97
N GLU A 49 8.57 23.38 1.84
CA GLU A 49 9.71 23.54 2.75
C GLU A 49 11.06 23.48 2.04
N ARG A 50 11.18 22.65 1.00
CA ARG A 50 12.46 22.39 0.32
C ARG A 50 12.68 23.24 -0.95
N PHE A 51 11.70 24.02 -1.36
CA PHE A 51 11.80 24.81 -2.58
C PHE A 51 12.74 26.00 -2.42
N ASP A 52 13.71 26.10 -3.33
CA ASP A 52 14.61 27.25 -3.44
C ASP A 52 14.39 27.96 -4.79
N PRO A 53 13.82 29.19 -4.78
CA PRO A 53 13.57 29.97 -6.00
C PRO A 53 14.83 30.26 -6.83
N LYS A 54 16.02 30.18 -6.24
CA LYS A 54 17.29 30.47 -6.93
C LYS A 54 17.76 29.34 -7.84
N ARG A 55 17.18 28.14 -7.72
CA ARG A 55 17.61 26.94 -8.46
C ARG A 55 16.95 26.76 -9.85
N HIS A 56 16.47 27.86 -10.44
CA HIS A 56 15.96 27.96 -11.82
C HIS A 56 14.75 27.07 -12.20
N ASN A 57 14.01 26.49 -11.25
CA ASN A 57 12.78 25.76 -11.54
C ASN A 57 11.55 26.44 -10.94
N SER A 58 10.41 26.35 -11.64
CA SER A 58 9.15 26.83 -11.07
C SER A 58 8.73 25.94 -9.89
N PHE A 59 8.08 26.53 -8.88
CA PHE A 59 7.55 25.76 -7.74
C PHE A 59 6.64 24.62 -8.21
N VAL A 60 5.80 24.88 -9.22
CA VAL A 60 4.88 23.89 -9.81
C VAL A 60 5.65 22.69 -10.35
N THR A 61 6.75 22.93 -11.06
CA THR A 61 7.61 21.86 -11.59
C THR A 61 8.21 21.03 -10.46
N PHE A 62 8.70 21.67 -9.40
CA PHE A 62 9.27 20.99 -8.24
C PHE A 62 8.22 20.16 -7.48
N ALA A 63 7.09 20.79 -7.15
CA ALA A 63 5.99 20.18 -6.43
C ALA A 63 5.38 19.00 -7.20
N TYR A 64 5.29 19.07 -8.53
CA TYR A 64 4.78 18.00 -9.38
C TYR A 64 5.46 16.65 -9.07
N TYR A 65 6.79 16.62 -9.02
CA TYR A 65 7.54 15.38 -8.78
C TYR A 65 7.40 14.94 -7.32
N ARG A 66 7.47 15.87 -6.36
CA ARG A 66 7.40 15.54 -4.94
C ARG A 66 6.03 14.97 -4.53
N ILE A 67 4.94 15.60 -4.98
CA ILE A 67 3.56 15.17 -4.70
C ILE A 67 3.35 13.74 -5.20
N ARG A 68 3.75 13.46 -6.44
CA ARG A 68 3.58 12.12 -7.04
C ARG A 68 4.44 11.09 -6.31
N GLY A 69 5.69 11.44 -5.98
CA GLY A 69 6.57 10.60 -5.18
C GLY A 69 5.93 10.22 -3.84
N ALA A 70 5.45 11.21 -3.07
CA ALA A 70 4.81 10.99 -1.78
C ALA A 70 3.60 10.03 -1.87
N ILE A 71 2.75 10.18 -2.89
CA ILE A 71 1.62 9.27 -3.11
C ILE A 71 2.11 7.84 -3.39
N TYR A 72 3.05 7.67 -4.32
CA TYR A 72 3.54 6.34 -4.68
C TYR A 72 4.28 5.64 -3.53
N ASP A 73 5.07 6.40 -2.77
CA ASP A 73 5.83 5.88 -1.63
C ASP A 73 4.89 5.38 -0.52
N GLU A 74 3.83 6.14 -0.21
CA GLU A 74 2.85 5.73 0.80
C GLU A 74 1.98 4.56 0.33
N VAL A 75 1.55 4.55 -0.93
CA VAL A 75 0.81 3.39 -1.48
C VAL A 75 1.67 2.13 -1.47
N ARG A 76 2.97 2.25 -1.77
CA ARG A 76 3.90 1.12 -1.68
C ARG A 76 4.03 0.63 -0.24
N ARG A 77 4.10 1.53 0.74
CA ARG A 77 4.13 1.21 2.18
C ARG A 77 2.85 0.50 2.62
N LEU A 78 1.69 0.89 2.10
CA LEU A 78 0.41 0.24 2.40
C LEU A 78 0.23 -1.11 1.69
N SER A 79 0.85 -1.29 0.53
CA SER A 79 0.74 -2.50 -0.31
C SER A 79 1.64 -3.65 0.16
N LEU A 80 2.03 -3.68 1.43
CA LEU A 80 2.87 -4.74 2.06
C LEU A 80 2.13 -6.09 2.21
N VAL A 81 1.29 -6.47 1.24
CA VAL A 81 0.88 -7.86 1.06
C VAL A 81 1.71 -8.40 -0.10
N PRO A 82 2.75 -9.21 0.17
CA PRO A 82 3.58 -9.76 -0.89
C PRO A 82 2.70 -10.54 -1.88
N ARG A 83 3.06 -10.50 -3.17
CA ARG A 83 2.26 -11.17 -4.23
C ARG A 83 2.06 -12.65 -3.94
N SER A 84 2.97 -13.28 -3.21
CA SER A 84 2.85 -14.65 -2.70
C SER A 84 1.66 -14.81 -1.74
N ALA A 85 1.45 -13.88 -0.82
CA ALA A 85 0.29 -13.87 0.07
C ALA A 85 -1.02 -13.62 -0.70
N LEU A 86 -1.03 -12.71 -1.68
CA LEU A 86 -2.21 -12.53 -2.56
C LEU A 86 -2.53 -13.79 -3.37
N LYS A 87 -1.51 -14.50 -3.87
CA LYS A 87 -1.67 -15.77 -4.59
C LYS A 87 -2.16 -16.88 -3.67
N ALA A 88 -1.65 -16.96 -2.45
CA ALA A 88 -2.10 -17.92 -1.45
C ALA A 88 -3.57 -17.69 -1.07
N ILE A 89 -3.98 -16.43 -0.86
CA ILE A 89 -5.39 -16.07 -0.60
C ILE A 89 -6.28 -16.47 -1.79
N ALA A 90 -5.86 -16.18 -3.02
CA ALA A 90 -6.62 -16.56 -4.22
C ALA A 90 -6.72 -18.10 -4.40
N GLN A 91 -5.65 -18.84 -4.09
CA GLN A 91 -5.66 -20.30 -4.14
C GLN A 91 -6.55 -20.92 -3.06
N LEU A 92 -6.59 -20.33 -1.86
CA LEU A 92 -7.49 -20.74 -0.80
C LEU A 92 -8.95 -20.50 -1.20
N ALA A 93 -9.27 -19.32 -1.75
CA ALA A 93 -10.61 -19.01 -2.23
C ALA A 93 -11.08 -19.94 -3.37
N ALA A 94 -10.17 -20.32 -4.29
CA ALA A 94 -10.49 -21.27 -5.35
C ALA A 94 -10.70 -22.71 -4.83
N GLN A 95 -10.01 -23.10 -3.76
CA GLN A 95 -10.26 -24.38 -3.08
C GLN A 95 -11.59 -24.41 -2.36
N ASP A 96 -11.99 -23.30 -1.74
CA ASP A 96 -13.31 -23.19 -1.09
C ASP A 96 -14.43 -23.40 -2.12
N ASP A 97 -14.36 -22.71 -3.26
CA ASP A 97 -15.34 -22.86 -4.34
C ASP A 97 -15.35 -24.29 -4.91
N TYR A 98 -14.18 -24.94 -5.00
CA TYR A 98 -14.11 -26.35 -5.37
C TYR A 98 -14.79 -27.27 -4.34
N LEU A 99 -14.57 -27.06 -3.04
CA LEU A 99 -15.18 -27.86 -1.99
C LEU A 99 -16.69 -27.61 -1.88
N GLU A 100 -17.13 -26.36 -1.97
CA GLU A 100 -18.55 -26.01 -1.91
C GLU A 100 -19.33 -26.63 -3.08
N ASN A 101 -18.69 -26.73 -4.25
CA ASN A 101 -19.28 -27.37 -5.43
C ASN A 101 -19.06 -28.89 -5.51
N SER A 102 -18.13 -29.46 -4.72
CA SER A 102 -17.79 -30.90 -4.76
C SER A 102 -18.29 -31.69 -3.56
N VAL A 103 -18.67 -31.04 -2.46
CA VAL A 103 -19.21 -31.69 -1.27
C VAL A 103 -20.69 -32.03 -1.51
N PRO A 104 -21.06 -33.31 -1.59
CA PRO A 104 -22.46 -33.73 -1.74
C PRO A 104 -23.26 -33.32 -0.51
N ALA A 105 -24.57 -33.13 -0.68
CA ALA A 105 -25.47 -32.81 0.43
C ALA A 105 -25.27 -33.78 1.62
N PRO A 106 -25.31 -33.27 2.86
CA PRO A 106 -25.03 -34.07 4.06
C PRO A 106 -25.97 -35.28 4.13
N ARG A 107 -25.39 -36.44 4.41
CA ARG A 107 -26.12 -37.70 4.53
C ARG A 107 -26.62 -37.85 5.97
N PRO A 108 -27.73 -38.58 6.20
CA PRO A 108 -28.19 -38.88 7.55
C PRO A 108 -27.10 -39.65 8.30
N GLY A 109 -26.55 -39.07 9.38
CA GLY A 109 -25.44 -39.62 10.16
C GLY A 109 -24.16 -38.77 10.15
N ASP A 110 -24.06 -37.78 9.26
CA ASP A 110 -22.96 -36.83 9.26
C ASP A 110 -23.05 -35.89 10.48
N PRO A 111 -21.91 -35.43 11.05
CA PRO A 111 -21.91 -34.45 12.12
C PRO A 111 -22.66 -33.18 11.68
N PRO A 112 -23.34 -32.47 12.61
CA PRO A 112 -24.11 -31.28 12.29
C PRO A 112 -23.26 -30.31 11.45
N ALA A 113 -23.80 -29.84 10.33
CA ALA A 113 -23.08 -28.97 9.38
C ALA A 113 -22.46 -27.74 10.05
N GLU A 114 -23.04 -27.30 11.17
CA GLU A 114 -22.55 -26.22 12.02
C GLU A 114 -21.19 -26.52 12.67
N GLN A 115 -20.97 -27.76 13.17
CA GLN A 115 -19.70 -28.16 13.77
C GLN A 115 -18.59 -28.30 12.73
N ALA A 116 -18.91 -28.83 11.55
CA ALA A 116 -17.97 -28.95 10.44
C ALA A 116 -17.53 -27.56 9.92
N ARG A 117 -18.47 -26.60 9.84
CA ARG A 117 -18.18 -25.20 9.49
C ARG A 117 -17.30 -24.52 10.53
N GLN A 118 -17.64 -24.66 11.82
CA GLN A 118 -16.92 -24.03 12.92
C GLN A 118 -15.46 -24.53 13.02
N LEU A 119 -15.23 -25.83 12.80
CA LEU A 119 -13.89 -26.40 12.75
C LEU A 119 -13.08 -25.84 11.56
N SER A 120 -13.72 -25.72 10.39
CA SER A 120 -13.09 -25.18 9.18
C SER A 120 -12.71 -23.70 9.33
N GLU A 121 -13.57 -22.89 9.94
CA GLU A 121 -13.25 -21.49 10.28
C GLU A 121 -12.08 -21.38 11.25
N THR A 122 -12.03 -22.27 12.26
CA THR A 122 -10.95 -22.27 13.25
C THR A 122 -9.60 -22.62 12.61
N ILE A 123 -9.58 -23.65 11.75
CA ILE A 123 -8.37 -24.05 11.00
C ILE A 123 -7.90 -22.91 10.08
N ARG A 124 -8.84 -22.21 9.42
CA ARG A 124 -8.55 -21.05 8.56
C ARG A 124 -7.95 -19.88 9.35
N GLY A 125 -8.55 -19.55 10.49
CA GLY A 125 -8.05 -18.50 11.38
C GLY A 125 -6.63 -18.77 11.86
N LEU A 126 -6.34 -20.02 12.23
CA LEU A 126 -4.99 -20.47 12.58
C LEU A 126 -4.01 -20.38 11.40
N GLY A 127 -4.42 -20.77 10.19
CA GLY A 127 -3.59 -20.66 8.99
C GLY A 127 -3.25 -19.23 8.61
N ALA A 128 -4.18 -18.29 8.76
CA ALA A 128 -3.95 -16.87 8.52
C ALA A 128 -2.97 -16.26 9.53
N VAL A 129 -3.12 -16.61 10.83
CA VAL A 129 -2.18 -16.19 11.88
C VAL A 129 -0.79 -16.79 11.64
N PHE A 130 -0.71 -18.05 11.23
CA PHE A 130 0.55 -18.73 10.89
C PHE A 130 1.26 -18.06 9.70
N LEU A 131 0.54 -17.79 8.61
CA LEU A 131 1.10 -17.06 7.47
C LEU A 131 1.56 -15.65 7.85
N ALA A 132 0.77 -14.94 8.66
CA ALA A 132 1.17 -13.62 9.17
C ALA A 132 2.42 -13.70 10.06
N SER A 133 2.61 -14.80 10.81
CA SER A 133 3.83 -15.01 11.63
C SER A 133 5.07 -15.37 10.83
N GLN A 134 4.91 -15.98 9.65
CA GLN A 134 6.03 -16.40 8.78
C GLN A 134 6.55 -15.28 7.86
N VAL A 135 5.88 -14.12 7.80
CA VAL A 135 6.28 -12.97 6.96
C VAL A 135 7.40 -12.14 7.60
N ARG A 136 8.04 -12.60 8.68
CA ARG A 136 9.03 -11.80 9.42
C ARG A 136 10.51 -12.15 9.23
N ASP A 137 10.86 -13.17 8.43
CA ASP A 137 12.26 -13.64 8.36
C ASP A 137 12.83 -13.75 6.93
N ASP A 138 12.38 -12.94 5.97
CA ASP A 138 12.98 -12.91 4.61
C ASP A 138 13.55 -11.52 4.24
N ASP A 139 14.06 -10.81 5.24
CA ASP A 139 15.00 -9.69 5.05
C ASP A 139 16.40 -10.26 4.74
N GLY A 140 16.50 -10.99 3.63
CA GLY A 140 17.76 -11.43 3.04
C GLY A 140 18.47 -10.25 2.39
N GLU A 141 19.41 -9.68 3.13
CA GLU A 141 20.56 -8.86 2.72
C GLU A 141 20.73 -8.65 1.19
N GLU A 142 20.28 -7.51 0.67
CA GLU A 142 20.91 -6.94 -0.53
C GLU A 142 21.98 -5.93 -0.10
N ARG A 143 23.22 -6.41 -0.24
CA ARG A 143 24.50 -5.71 -0.09
C ARG A 143 24.41 -4.24 -0.47
N ILE A 144 24.81 -3.40 0.48
CA ILE A 144 25.42 -2.11 0.22
C ILE A 144 26.74 -2.35 -0.52
N ASP A 145 26.71 -2.40 -1.86
CA ASP A 145 27.95 -2.28 -2.61
C ASP A 145 28.47 -0.85 -2.47
N ALA A 146 29.70 -0.78 -1.99
CA ALA A 146 30.36 0.37 -1.43
C ALA A 146 30.42 1.57 -2.38
N VAL A 147 30.32 2.74 -1.77
CA VAL A 147 30.86 3.99 -2.29
C VAL A 147 32.35 3.77 -2.56
N ASP A 148 32.79 3.96 -3.80
CA ASP A 148 34.19 4.21 -4.12
C ASP A 148 34.32 5.68 -4.49
N GLU A 149 34.71 6.47 -3.49
CA GLU A 149 35.20 7.85 -3.60
C GLU A 149 36.73 7.78 -3.80
N ASN A 150 37.24 8.54 -4.80
CA ASN A 150 38.65 8.82 -5.17
C ASN A 150 39.40 7.76 -5.99
N ASP A 151 40.15 8.06 -7.06
CA ASP A 151 40.53 9.24 -7.88
C ASP A 151 41.47 8.65 -8.99
N PRO A 152 41.90 9.32 -10.10
CA PRO A 152 42.24 10.74 -10.25
C PRO A 152 41.68 11.45 -11.51
#